data_AF-A0A0C3GXS1-F1
#
_entry.id   AF-A0A0C3GXS1-F1
#
_cell.length_a   1.000
_cell.length_b   1.000
_cell.length_c   1.000
_cell.angle_alpha   90.00
_cell.angle_beta   90.00
_cell.angle_gamma   90.00
#
_symmetry.space_group_name_H-M   'P 1'
#
loop_
_entity.id
_entity.type
_entity.pdbx_description
1 polymer ?
#
loop_
_entity_poly.entity_id
_entity_poly.type
_entity_poly.pdbx_seq_one_letter_code
_entity_poly.pdbx_strand_id
1 'polypeptide(L)'
;MTPPRRPTSFDYFLARYQYPIVASTIGLHFAHHQYIKRTEPALELAGGFGRLTISLPRPLKAGLAWAVVLTAVLTKTTLAQRAIVNYSDPVSTLSSERKQWMRIPEASL
;
A
#
# COMPACT_ATOMS: atom_id res chain seq x y z
N MET A 1 -5.77 19.24 -22.53
CA MET A 1 -6.13 18.25 -21.50
C MET A 1 -6.21 16.89 -22.18
N THR A 2 -5.36 15.94 -21.79
CA THR A 2 -5.44 14.57 -22.31
C THR A 2 -6.68 13.88 -21.72
N PRO A 3 -7.46 13.13 -22.53
CA PRO A 3 -8.65 12.45 -22.02
C PRO A 3 -8.28 11.43 -20.94
N PRO A 4 -9.14 11.20 -19.93
CA PRO A 4 -8.87 10.26 -18.85
C PRO A 4 -8.59 8.87 -19.43
N ARG A 5 -7.51 8.25 -18.93
CA ARG A 5 -7.09 6.91 -19.39
C ARG A 5 -8.22 5.92 -19.17
N ARG A 6 -8.58 5.18 -20.22
CA ARG A 6 -9.57 4.10 -20.13
C ARG A 6 -9.11 3.06 -19.09
N PRO A 7 -9.96 2.67 -18.13
CA PRO A 7 -9.64 1.63 -17.16
C PRO A 7 -9.29 0.33 -17.88
N THR A 8 -8.25 -0.32 -17.40
CA THR A 8 -7.81 -1.61 -17.90
C THR A 8 -8.57 -2.75 -17.22
N SER A 9 -8.54 -3.95 -17.79
CA SER A 9 -9.12 -5.15 -17.17
C SER A 9 -8.54 -5.41 -15.77
N PHE A 10 -7.27 -5.05 -15.55
CA PHE A 10 -6.61 -5.13 -14.27
C PHE A 10 -7.17 -4.14 -13.24
N ASP A 11 -7.55 -2.93 -13.65
CA ASP A 11 -8.17 -1.94 -12.75
C ASP A 11 -9.53 -2.44 -12.25
N TYR A 12 -10.34 -3.02 -13.14
CA TYR A 12 -11.61 -3.64 -12.76
C TYR A 12 -11.42 -4.85 -11.84
N PHE A 13 -10.41 -5.67 -12.08
CA PHE A 13 -10.05 -6.78 -11.20
C PHE A 13 -9.69 -6.27 -9.79
N LEU A 14 -8.81 -5.28 -9.69
CA LEU A 14 -8.41 -4.70 -8.42
C LEU A 14 -9.58 -4.07 -7.67
N ALA A 15 -10.47 -3.36 -8.36
CA ALA A 15 -11.66 -2.78 -7.74
C ALA A 15 -12.65 -3.85 -7.25
N ARG A 16 -12.86 -4.91 -8.04
CA ARG A 16 -13.76 -6.02 -7.68
C ARG A 16 -13.24 -6.83 -6.50
N TYR A 17 -11.93 -7.04 -6.42
CA TYR A 17 -11.29 -7.89 -5.41
C TYR A 17 -10.53 -7.10 -4.35
N GLN A 18 -10.80 -5.80 -4.18
CA GLN A 18 -10.08 -4.97 -3.21
C GLN A 18 -10.15 -5.54 -1.79
N TYR A 19 -11.35 -5.87 -1.29
CA TYR A 19 -11.53 -6.42 0.05
C TYR A 19 -10.77 -7.74 0.25
N PRO A 20 -10.91 -8.77 -0.60
CA PRO A 20 -10.15 -10.01 -0.42
C PRO A 20 -8.63 -9.82 -0.59
N ILE A 21 -8.17 -8.91 -1.47
CA ILE A 21 -6.74 -8.59 -1.62
C ILE A 21 -6.19 -7.97 -0.34
N VAL A 22 -6.88 -7.00 0.24
CA VAL A 22 -6.44 -6.35 1.50
C VAL A 22 -6.50 -7.35 2.65
N ALA A 23 -7.58 -8.11 2.79
CA ALA A 23 -7.75 -9.10 3.86
C ALA A 23 -6.68 -10.21 3.80
N SER A 24 -6.39 -10.74 2.61
CA SER A 24 -5.33 -11.75 2.44
C SER A 24 -3.94 -11.19 2.72
N THR A 25 -3.67 -9.94 2.35
CA THR A 25 -2.40 -9.25 2.67
C THR A 25 -2.21 -9.11 4.18
N ILE A 26 -3.27 -8.72 4.92
CA ILE A 26 -3.23 -8.64 6.39
C ILE A 26 -3.06 -10.03 7.01
N GLY A 27 -3.81 -11.04 6.54
CA GLY A 27 -3.67 -12.42 7.01
C GLY A 27 -2.25 -12.96 6.83
N LEU A 28 -1.64 -12.69 5.67
CA LEU A 28 -0.26 -13.06 5.39
C LEU A 28 0.74 -12.31 6.27
N HIS A 29 0.49 -11.04 6.59
CA HIS A 29 1.29 -10.28 7.55
C HIS A 29 1.28 -10.95 8.94
N PHE A 30 0.11 -11.34 9.44
CA PHE A 30 0.00 -12.06 10.71
C PHE A 30 0.69 -13.42 10.67
N ALA A 31 0.50 -14.19 9.59
CA ALA A 31 1.17 -15.48 9.42
C ALA A 31 2.70 -15.31 9.41
N HIS A 32 3.21 -14.32 8.68
CA HIS A 32 4.64 -14.00 8.63
C HIS A 32 5.18 -13.53 9.99
N HIS A 33 4.40 -12.74 10.74
CA HIS A 33 4.78 -12.33 12.10
C HIS A 33 4.90 -13.55 13.03
N GLN A 34 3.91 -14.45 13.01
CA GLN A 34 3.92 -15.68 13.79
C GLN A 34 5.08 -16.60 13.39
N TYR A 35 5.37 -16.68 12.09
CA TYR A 35 6.53 -17.42 11.57
C TYR A 35 7.85 -16.89 12.13
N ILE A 36 8.08 -15.58 12.09
CA ILE A 36 9.30 -14.97 12.66
C ILE A 36 9.39 -15.29 14.16
N LYS A 37 8.33 -15.02 14.93
CA LYS A 37 8.31 -15.27 16.38
C LYS A 37 8.65 -16.73 16.74
N ARG A 38 8.18 -17.69 15.95
CA ARG A 38 8.45 -19.13 16.17
C ARG A 38 9.84 -19.58 15.73
N THR A 39 10.44 -18.90 14.76
CA THR A 39 11.75 -19.26 14.19
C THR A 39 12.92 -18.48 14.80
N GLU A 40 12.65 -17.35 15.45
CA GLU A 40 13.62 -16.54 16.19
C GLU A 40 14.40 -17.33 17.26
N PRO A 41 13.77 -18.11 18.18
CA PRO A 41 14.50 -18.85 19.21
C PRO A 41 15.42 -19.94 18.64
N ALA A 42 15.05 -20.57 17.52
CA ALA A 42 15.88 -21.59 16.86
C ALA A 42 17.16 -21.00 16.25
N LEU A 43 17.14 -19.70 15.93
CA LEU A 43 18.27 -19.01 15.31
C LEU A 43 19.19 -18.33 16.33
N GLU A 44 18.65 -17.88 17.48
CA GLU A 44 19.47 -17.40 18.60
C GLU A 44 20.30 -18.53 19.21
N LEU A 45 19.75 -19.76 19.29
CA LEU A 45 20.49 -20.96 19.72
C LEU A 45 21.58 -21.37 18.72
N ALA A 46 21.37 -21.12 17.41
CA ALA A 46 22.36 -21.41 16.37
C ALA A 46 23.43 -20.30 16.20
N GLY A 47 23.18 -19.11 16.75
CA GLY A 47 24.00 -17.90 16.61
C GLY A 47 24.90 -17.60 17.80
N GLY A 48 25.28 -18.62 18.58
CA GLY A 48 26.23 -18.49 19.67
C GLY A 48 27.50 -17.77 19.20
N PHE A 49 27.79 -16.63 19.84
CA PHE A 49 29.00 -15.82 19.71
C PHE A 49 29.22 -15.08 18.38
N GLY A 50 28.91 -13.78 18.35
CA GLY A 50 29.83 -12.86 17.67
C GLY A 50 29.31 -11.86 16.63
N ARG A 51 28.02 -11.55 16.53
CA ARG A 51 27.59 -10.47 15.61
C ARG A 51 26.59 -9.48 16.21
N LEU A 52 27.08 -8.72 17.20
CA LEU A 52 26.62 -7.36 17.52
C LEU A 52 26.96 -6.40 16.36
N THR A 53 26.44 -6.68 15.18
CA THR A 53 26.30 -5.64 14.15
C THR A 53 25.03 -4.86 14.48
N ILE A 54 25.12 -3.54 14.47
CA ILE A 54 24.02 -2.57 14.57
C ILE A 54 23.00 -2.87 13.46
N SER A 55 22.15 -3.87 13.68
CA SER A 55 21.25 -4.45 12.70
C SER A 55 19.91 -4.50 13.38
N LEU A 56 18.97 -3.68 12.89
CA LEU A 56 17.60 -3.65 13.41
C LEU A 56 17.06 -5.08 13.59
N PRO A 57 16.36 -5.37 14.71
CA PRO A 57 15.82 -6.69 14.96
C PRO A 57 14.94 -7.12 13.77
N ARG A 58 15.04 -8.40 13.38
CA ARG A 58 14.28 -8.99 12.27
C ARG A 58 12.78 -8.64 12.26
N PRO A 59 12.05 -8.66 13.39
CA PRO A 59 10.65 -8.24 13.40
C PRO A 59 10.45 -6.79 12.93
N LEU A 60 11.40 -5.90 13.23
CA LEU A 60 11.34 -4.49 12.86
C LEU A 60 11.63 -4.28 11.37
N LYS A 61 12.63 -4.99 10.82
CA LYS A 61 12.89 -5.01 9.36
C LYS A 61 11.71 -5.61 8.59
N ALA A 62 11.13 -6.70 9.10
CA ALA A 62 9.94 -7.32 8.52
C ALA A 62 8.73 -6.39 8.60
N GLY A 63 8.53 -5.69 9.72
CA GLY A 63 7.47 -4.70 9.89
C GLY A 63 7.57 -3.56 8.87
N LEU A 64 8.77 -3.01 8.68
CA LEU A 64 9.03 -1.98 7.65
C LEU A 64 8.74 -2.51 6.23
N ALA A 65 9.19 -3.72 5.89
CA ALA A 65 8.91 -4.33 4.60
C ALA A 65 7.39 -4.51 4.37
N TRP A 66 6.66 -4.93 5.40
CA TRP A 66 5.21 -5.10 5.34
C TRP A 66 4.46 -3.77 5.24
N ALA A 67 4.94 -2.71 5.88
CA ALA A 67 4.38 -1.37 5.69
C ALA A 67 4.45 -0.95 4.23
N VAL A 68 5.60 -1.15 3.56
CA VAL A 68 5.76 -0.86 2.13
C VAL A 68 4.78 -1.67 1.28
N VAL A 69 4.63 -2.97 1.56
CA VAL A 69 3.68 -3.85 0.85
C VAL A 69 2.24 -3.36 1.01
N LEU A 70 1.81 -3.04 2.24
CA LEU A 70 0.46 -2.54 2.51
C LEU A 70 0.20 -1.21 1.81
N THR A 71 1.15 -0.28 1.86
CA THR A 71 1.06 0.99 1.14
C THR A 71 0.97 0.77 -0.37
N ALA A 72 1.75 -0.15 -0.94
CA ALA A 72 1.70 -0.45 -2.36
C ALA A 72 0.34 -1.05 -2.77
N VAL A 73 -0.18 -2.00 -2.00
CA VAL A 73 -1.50 -2.61 -2.24
C VAL A 73 -2.60 -1.55 -2.19
N LEU A 74 -2.64 -0.74 -1.13
CA LEU A 74 -3.60 0.34 -0.98
C LEU A 74 -3.51 1.37 -2.12
N THR A 75 -2.29 1.73 -2.52
CA THR A 75 -2.04 2.66 -3.63
C THR A 75 -2.58 2.10 -4.95
N LYS A 76 -2.34 0.81 -5.24
CA LYS A 76 -2.82 0.19 -6.48
C LYS A 76 -4.34 0.07 -6.50
N THR A 77 -4.97 -0.33 -5.40
CA THR A 77 -6.44 -0.44 -5.33
C THR A 77 -7.10 0.93 -5.42
N THR A 78 -6.55 1.95 -4.77
CA THR A 78 -7.10 3.33 -4.84
C THR A 78 -6.90 3.96 -6.21
N LEU A 79 -5.76 3.76 -6.86
CA LEU A 79 -5.54 4.22 -8.23
C LEU A 79 -6.50 3.54 -9.22
N ALA A 80 -6.71 2.23 -9.08
CA ALA A 80 -7.67 1.49 -9.91
C ALA A 80 -9.10 2.02 -9.73
N GLN A 81 -9.54 2.25 -8.49
CA GLN A 81 -10.85 2.85 -8.21
C GLN A 81 -10.97 4.26 -8.81
N ARG A 82 -9.94 5.11 -8.65
CA ARG A 82 -9.93 6.46 -9.23
C ARG A 82 -9.99 6.43 -10.75
N ALA A 83 -9.26 5.53 -11.40
CA ALA A 83 -9.31 5.39 -12.86
C ALA A 83 -10.71 5.02 -13.35
N ILE A 84 -11.39 4.10 -12.64
CA ILE A 84 -12.78 3.71 -12.96
C ILE A 84 -13.72 4.89 -12.76
N VAL A 85 -13.67 5.57 -11.62
CA VAL A 85 -14.56 6.71 -11.29
C VAL A 85 -14.38 7.87 -12.28
N ASN A 86 -13.13 8.25 -12.57
CA ASN A 86 -12.81 9.32 -13.51
C ASN A 86 -13.24 9.01 -14.96
N TYR A 87 -13.38 7.72 -15.31
CA TYR A 87 -13.86 7.31 -16.63
C TYR A 87 -15.38 7.17 -16.68
N SER A 88 -16.01 6.65 -15.62
CA SER A 88 -17.46 6.42 -15.57
C SER A 88 -18.27 7.71 -15.33
N ASP A 89 -17.72 8.67 -14.57
CA ASP A 89 -18.38 9.93 -14.26
C ASP A 89 -17.39 11.11 -14.38
N PRO A 90 -17.02 11.52 -15.61
CA PRO A 90 -15.99 12.54 -15.83
C PRO A 90 -16.41 13.94 -15.37
N VAL A 91 -17.72 14.20 -15.24
CA VAL A 91 -18.26 15.53 -14.93
C VAL A 91 -18.08 15.89 -13.45
N SER A 92 -18.28 14.94 -12.54
CA SER A 92 -18.06 15.16 -11.11
C SER A 92 -16.56 15.33 -10.79
N THR A 93 -15.69 14.64 -11.53
CA THR A 93 -14.23 14.68 -11.32
C THR A 93 -13.59 15.96 -11.85
N LEU A 94 -14.07 16.50 -12.97
CA LEU A 94 -13.66 17.82 -13.47
C LEU A 94 -14.03 18.96 -12.50
N SER A 95 -15.14 18.82 -11.77
CA SER A 95 -15.56 19.80 -10.76
C SER A 95 -14.64 19.79 -9.52
N SER A 96 -14.16 18.60 -9.13
CA SER A 96 -13.20 18.42 -8.03
C SER A 96 -11.82 18.99 -8.40
N GLU A 97 -11.34 18.70 -9.61
CA GLU A 97 -10.07 19.24 -10.10
C GLU A 97 -10.14 20.78 -10.16
N ARG A 98 -11.21 21.35 -10.75
CA ARG A 98 -11.44 22.80 -10.79
C ARG A 98 -11.47 23.43 -9.38
N LYS A 99 -12.03 22.75 -8.38
CA LYS A 99 -11.98 23.21 -6.96
C LYS A 99 -10.58 23.15 -6.34
N GLN A 100 -9.75 22.19 -6.74
CA GLN A 100 -8.36 22.10 -6.28
C GLN A 100 -7.50 23.24 -6.84
N TRP A 101 -7.71 23.64 -8.09
CA TRP A 101 -7.05 24.81 -8.71
C TRP A 101 -7.53 26.15 -8.14
N MET A 102 -8.76 26.23 -7.60
CA MET A 102 -9.29 27.44 -6.96
C MET A 102 -8.81 27.65 -5.52
N ARG A 103 -8.18 26.64 -4.88
CA ARG A 103 -7.45 26.87 -3.63
C ARG A 103 -6.10 27.51 -3.96
N ILE A 104 -6.13 28.80 -4.21
CA ILE A 104 -4.95 29.66 -4.14
C ILE A 104 -4.37 29.49 -2.72
N PRO A 105 -3.06 29.26 -2.54
CA PRO A 105 -2.47 29.25 -1.22
C PRO A 105 -2.56 30.68 -0.66
N GLU A 106 -3.36 30.90 0.38
CA GLU A 106 -3.16 32.03 1.30
C GLU A 106 -1.88 31.78 2.10
N ALA A 107 -0.74 31.85 1.43
CA ALA A 107 0.59 31.79 2.02
C ALA A 107 1.51 32.77 1.29
N SER A 108 1.07 34.03 1.20
CA SER A 108 1.94 35.17 0.90
C SER A 108 1.20 36.48 1.20
N LEU A 109 1.12 36.83 2.49
CA LEU A 109 1.03 38.21 2.96
C LEU A 109 1.89 38.34 4.21
#